data_AF-A0A930Y3H3-F1
#
_entry.id   AF-A0A930Y3H3-F1
#
_cell.length_a   1.000
_cell.length_b   1.000
_cell.length_c   1.000
_cell.angle_alpha   90.00
_cell.angle_beta   90.00
_cell.angle_gamma   90.00
#
_symmetry.space_group_name_H-M   'P 1'
#
loop_
_entity.id
_entity.type
_entity.pdbx_description
1 polymer ?
#
loop_
_entity_poly.entity_id
_entity_poly.type
_entity_poly.pdbx_seq_one_letter_code
_entity_poly.pdbx_strand_id
1 'polypeptide(L)'
;MVAGDFKPAWWLCGAHLQTIWAARIRSPIPIRWRRERLELADGDFIDLDFAHPGPSSQGPAKYRHYPLADRRPLAILLHGLQGSSRSLHIRGLARALLGHGWRCLVMHFRGCGGNANRLTRAYHSGEIEDFAFLIRSLRRYRPDTRLAAVGFSLGGSVLLNFLARHEMAGEIDAAVGVCVPLCLAPAAKALDRKGMSLYRRHFIGDLRRSAIDKFRRRPAPIDLDRLRRVRLFHEFDNLVTAPLHGFRNADHYYEAASVRPHLHRLRCPTLILHALDDPFMTPAVVPKAHELSPSIRLEISPHGGHIGFVEGKTPWRARYWLEDRIPRFLLETIGSADGDPSAQSRPAIGPDLAGKAEGAGIEKG
;
A
#
# COMPACT_ATOMS: atom_id res chain seq x y z
N MET A 1 15.04 -17.28 1.30
CA MET A 1 13.64 -17.57 1.66
C MET A 1 13.64 -18.10 3.06
N VAL A 2 12.86 -17.51 3.97
CA VAL A 2 12.74 -17.99 5.36
C VAL A 2 11.32 -18.52 5.53
N ALA A 3 11.17 -19.72 6.08
CA ALA A 3 9.86 -20.22 6.45
C ALA A 3 9.29 -19.32 7.56
N GLY A 4 8.09 -18.78 7.36
CA GLY A 4 7.41 -18.00 8.40
C GLY A 4 7.10 -18.86 9.62
N ASP A 5 7.12 -18.27 10.81
CA ASP A 5 6.76 -18.93 12.08
C ASP A 5 5.26 -19.02 12.33
N PHE A 6 4.44 -18.52 11.39
CA PHE A 6 2.98 -18.55 11.44
C PHE A 6 2.42 -19.97 11.59
N LYS A 7 1.51 -20.15 12.56
CA LYS A 7 0.77 -21.41 12.74
C LYS A 7 -0.74 -21.18 12.63
N PRO A 8 -1.41 -21.70 11.57
CA PRO A 8 -2.82 -21.44 11.36
C PRO A 8 -3.67 -21.98 12.51
N ALA A 9 -4.72 -21.25 12.87
CA ALA A 9 -5.74 -21.71 13.80
C ALA A 9 -6.37 -23.02 13.26
N TRP A 10 -6.29 -24.10 14.03
CA TRP A 10 -6.78 -25.43 13.64
C TRP A 10 -8.28 -25.47 13.34
N TRP A 11 -9.05 -24.51 13.86
CA TRP A 11 -10.49 -24.36 13.65
C TRP A 11 -10.83 -23.42 12.47
N LEU A 12 -9.83 -22.82 11.82
CA LEU A 12 -9.95 -22.06 10.55
C LEU A 12 -9.12 -22.72 9.46
N CYS A 13 -9.42 -23.98 9.18
CA CYS A 13 -8.77 -24.73 8.12
C CYS A 13 -9.17 -24.19 6.74
N GLY A 14 -8.18 -23.84 5.93
CA GLY A 14 -8.35 -23.53 4.52
C GLY A 14 -8.27 -22.05 4.17
N ALA A 15 -7.71 -21.81 2.99
CA ALA A 15 -7.44 -20.51 2.38
C ALA A 15 -8.60 -19.51 2.49
N HIS A 16 -9.81 -19.95 2.11
CA HIS A 16 -10.99 -19.08 2.08
C HIS A 16 -11.48 -18.72 3.48
N LEU A 17 -11.46 -19.66 4.44
CA LEU A 17 -11.91 -19.38 5.81
C LEU A 17 -10.97 -18.38 6.50
N GLN A 18 -9.65 -18.57 6.35
CA GLN A 18 -8.64 -17.61 6.80
C GLN A 18 -8.89 -16.21 6.23
N THR A 19 -9.10 -16.13 4.91
CA THR A 19 -9.34 -14.87 4.19
C THR A 19 -10.63 -14.18 4.67
N ILE A 20 -11.75 -14.91 4.71
CA ILE A 20 -13.06 -14.35 5.05
C ILE A 20 -13.12 -13.98 6.53
N TRP A 21 -12.56 -14.79 7.42
CA TRP A 21 -12.55 -14.52 8.86
C TRP A 21 -11.85 -13.20 9.17
N ALA A 22 -10.62 -13.03 8.68
CA ALA A 22 -9.83 -11.82 8.89
C ALA A 22 -10.47 -10.58 8.26
N ALA A 23 -11.15 -10.73 7.12
CA ALA A 23 -11.77 -9.62 6.41
C ALA A 23 -13.14 -9.20 6.98
N ARG A 24 -13.94 -10.13 7.54
CA ARG A 24 -15.36 -9.91 7.83
C ARG A 24 -15.84 -10.33 9.21
N ILE A 25 -15.25 -11.34 9.85
CA ILE A 25 -15.82 -11.97 11.06
C ILE A 25 -15.15 -11.44 12.34
N ARG A 26 -13.85 -11.16 12.28
CA ARG A 26 -13.11 -10.69 13.46
C ARG A 26 -13.75 -9.47 14.13
N SER A 27 -13.59 -9.39 15.45
CA SER A 27 -14.13 -8.28 16.25
C SER A 27 -13.65 -6.92 15.73
N PRO A 28 -14.54 -5.90 15.71
CA PRO A 28 -14.17 -4.54 15.38
C PRO A 28 -13.06 -4.00 16.28
N ILE A 29 -12.18 -3.18 15.70
CA ILE A 29 -11.02 -2.62 16.41
C ILE A 29 -11.20 -1.11 16.47
N PRO A 30 -11.53 -0.53 17.63
CA PRO A 30 -11.76 0.91 17.72
C PRO A 30 -10.45 1.66 17.47
N ILE A 31 -10.47 2.50 16.44
CA ILE A 31 -9.42 3.47 16.08
C ILE A 31 -10.16 4.72 15.64
N ARG A 32 -9.73 5.87 16.17
CA ARG A 32 -10.20 7.19 15.73
C ARG A 32 -9.29 7.69 14.62
N TRP A 33 -9.91 7.99 13.49
CA TRP A 33 -9.24 8.54 12.32
C TRP A 33 -9.55 10.03 12.21
N ARG A 34 -8.53 10.85 11.97
CA ARG A 34 -8.70 12.24 11.50
C ARG A 34 -8.43 12.27 10.01
N ARG A 35 -9.46 12.57 9.21
CA ARG A 35 -9.34 12.69 7.77
C ARG A 35 -8.83 14.07 7.38
N GLU A 36 -7.88 14.09 6.46
CA GLU A 36 -7.36 15.29 5.81
C GLU A 36 -7.26 15.06 4.31
N ARG A 37 -7.47 16.10 3.52
CA ARG A 37 -7.32 16.05 2.07
C ARG A 37 -5.97 16.62 1.66
N LEU A 38 -5.24 15.87 0.85
CA LEU A 38 -4.04 16.33 0.17
C LEU A 38 -4.38 16.65 -1.29
N GLU A 39 -4.26 17.92 -1.65
CA GLU A 39 -4.40 18.41 -3.02
C GLU A 39 -3.15 18.01 -3.82
N LEU A 40 -3.35 17.40 -4.98
CA LEU A 40 -2.29 16.91 -5.85
C LEU A 40 -1.90 17.96 -6.90
N ALA A 41 -0.71 17.80 -7.49
CA ALA A 41 -0.19 18.71 -8.51
C ALA A 41 -1.06 18.78 -9.78
N ASP A 42 -1.80 17.70 -10.11
CA ASP A 42 -2.69 17.64 -11.26
C ASP A 42 -4.06 18.31 -11.00
N GLY A 43 -4.26 18.91 -9.83
CA GLY A 43 -5.51 19.52 -9.42
C GLY A 43 -6.56 18.52 -8.93
N ASP A 44 -6.21 17.24 -8.77
CA ASP A 44 -7.03 16.24 -8.08
C ASP A 44 -6.66 16.15 -6.59
N PHE A 45 -7.12 15.12 -5.89
CA PHE A 45 -6.83 14.94 -4.46
C PHE A 45 -6.71 13.48 -4.04
N ILE A 46 -6.05 13.26 -2.90
CA ILE A 46 -6.19 12.01 -2.12
C ILE A 46 -6.58 12.35 -0.69
N ASP A 47 -7.31 11.46 -0.05
CA ASP A 47 -7.69 11.61 1.35
C ASP A 47 -6.74 10.77 2.23
N LEU A 48 -6.41 11.29 3.40
CA LEU A 48 -5.40 10.78 4.33
C LEU A 48 -6.05 10.65 5.70
N ASP A 49 -6.03 9.45 6.29
CA ASP A 49 -6.57 9.21 7.62
C ASP A 49 -5.45 9.00 8.64
N PHE A 50 -5.31 9.95 9.55
CA PHE A 50 -4.36 9.88 10.66
C PHE A 50 -4.96 9.13 11.84
N ALA A 51 -4.24 8.13 12.33
CA ALA A 51 -4.61 7.48 13.58
C ALA A 51 -4.27 8.43 14.74
N HIS A 52 -5.23 8.68 15.64
CA HIS A 52 -5.01 9.50 16.82
C HIS A 52 -5.15 8.68 18.10
N PRO A 53 -4.21 8.76 19.05
CA PRO A 53 -4.39 8.21 20.38
C PRO A 53 -5.30 9.14 21.23
N GLY A 54 -6.51 8.68 21.57
CA GLY A 54 -7.33 9.25 22.65
C GLY A 54 -8.13 10.53 22.37
N PRO A 55 -9.02 10.96 23.30
CA PRO A 55 -9.98 12.04 23.07
C PRO A 55 -9.40 13.42 23.42
N SER A 56 -8.37 13.88 22.74
CA SER A 56 -7.96 15.29 22.80
C SER A 56 -7.11 15.68 21.60
N SER A 57 -7.77 16.36 20.66
CA SER A 57 -7.20 17.49 19.91
C SER A 57 -8.38 18.10 19.18
N GLN A 58 -8.87 19.21 19.72
CA GLN A 58 -9.91 20.01 19.12
C GLN A 58 -9.36 20.68 17.86
N GLY A 59 -10.17 20.69 16.80
CA GLY A 59 -9.95 21.50 15.59
C GLY A 59 -9.52 20.71 14.35
N PRO A 60 -9.91 21.18 13.15
CA PRO A 60 -9.46 20.61 11.87
C PRO A 60 -8.01 21.00 11.65
N ALA A 61 -7.08 20.22 12.22
CA ALA A 61 -5.69 20.29 11.85
C ALA A 61 -5.57 19.83 10.38
N LYS A 62 -5.33 20.78 9.46
CA LYS A 62 -4.62 20.48 8.22
C LYS A 62 -3.20 20.02 8.62
N TYR A 63 -2.55 19.21 7.79
CA TYR A 63 -1.25 18.52 7.94
C TYR A 63 -0.13 19.25 8.71
N ARG A 64 -0.24 20.58 8.81
CA ARG A 64 0.60 21.53 9.54
C ARG A 64 0.62 21.38 11.07
N HIS A 65 -0.38 20.76 11.73
CA HIS A 65 -0.49 20.81 13.20
C HIS A 65 -0.20 19.50 13.96
N TYR A 66 0.57 18.56 13.38
CA TYR A 66 1.31 17.62 14.24
C TYR A 66 2.60 18.34 14.65
N PRO A 67 2.92 18.46 15.95
CA PRO A 67 4.10 19.20 16.38
C PRO A 67 5.33 18.72 15.61
N LEU A 68 6.11 19.64 15.03
CA LEU A 68 7.39 19.32 14.39
C LEU A 68 8.33 18.57 15.36
N ALA A 69 8.14 18.78 16.66
CA ALA A 69 8.84 18.08 17.73
C ALA A 69 8.46 16.60 17.89
N ASP A 70 7.36 16.13 17.30
CA ASP A 70 7.00 14.70 17.36
C ASP A 70 7.83 13.89 16.36
N ARG A 71 8.93 13.32 16.88
CA ARG A 71 9.93 12.54 16.14
C ARG A 71 9.58 11.06 15.99
N ARG A 72 8.42 10.62 16.51
CA ARG A 72 8.02 9.19 16.46
C ARG A 72 7.98 8.68 15.01
N PRO A 73 8.42 7.45 14.71
CA PRO A 73 8.30 6.89 13.37
C PRO A 73 6.86 6.94 12.85
N LEU A 74 6.69 7.15 11.54
CA LEU A 74 5.40 7.16 10.87
C LEU A 74 5.28 5.97 9.93
N ALA A 75 4.30 5.10 10.19
CA ALA A 75 3.89 4.04 9.29
C ALA A 75 2.78 4.54 8.34
N ILE A 76 3.05 4.48 7.04
CA ILE A 76 2.09 4.77 5.99
C ILE A 76 1.47 3.46 5.51
N LEU A 77 0.16 3.32 5.66
CA LEU A 77 -0.58 2.10 5.37
C LEU A 77 -1.32 2.25 4.04
N LEU A 78 -1.03 1.36 3.09
CA LEU A 78 -1.67 1.30 1.78
C LEU A 78 -2.63 0.11 1.73
N HIS A 79 -3.91 0.41 1.58
CA HIS A 79 -4.98 -0.60 1.58
C HIS A 79 -5.01 -1.43 0.28
N GLY A 80 -5.70 -2.56 0.30
CA GLY A 80 -5.95 -3.36 -0.90
C GLY A 80 -7.01 -2.75 -1.83
N LEU A 81 -7.39 -3.49 -2.88
CA LEU A 81 -8.44 -3.10 -3.82
C LEU A 81 -9.74 -2.71 -3.11
N GLN A 82 -10.27 -1.51 -3.37
CA GLN A 82 -11.50 -0.97 -2.77
C GLN A 82 -11.47 -0.95 -1.22
N GLY A 83 -10.26 -0.96 -0.64
CA GLY A 83 -10.03 -0.88 0.80
C GLY A 83 -10.14 0.55 1.35
N SER A 84 -9.93 0.69 2.66
CA SER A 84 -9.87 1.98 3.33
C SER A 84 -9.28 1.83 4.74
N SER A 85 -9.15 2.93 5.47
CA SER A 85 -8.87 2.94 6.93
C SER A 85 -9.86 2.15 7.78
N ARG A 86 -11.03 1.77 7.23
CA ARG A 86 -12.02 0.92 7.91
C ARG A 86 -11.72 -0.57 7.81
N SER A 87 -10.82 -0.98 6.92
CA SER A 87 -10.44 -2.39 6.75
C SER A 87 -9.84 -2.95 8.04
N LEU A 88 -10.31 -4.12 8.47
CA LEU A 88 -9.97 -4.66 9.80
C LEU A 88 -8.46 -4.93 9.99
N HIS A 89 -7.77 -5.37 8.94
CA HIS A 89 -6.31 -5.54 8.96
C HIS A 89 -5.56 -4.20 9.11
N ILE A 90 -6.04 -3.13 8.46
CA ILE A 90 -5.47 -1.77 8.61
C ILE A 90 -5.66 -1.28 10.04
N ARG A 91 -6.85 -1.43 10.61
CA ARG A 91 -7.13 -1.00 12.01
C ARG A 91 -6.33 -1.83 13.01
N GLY A 92 -6.18 -3.12 12.78
CA GLY A 92 -5.44 -4.02 13.66
C GLY A 92 -3.96 -3.70 13.67
N LEU A 93 -3.36 -3.53 12.50
CA LEU A 93 -1.96 -3.11 12.38
C LEU A 93 -1.74 -1.72 12.98
N ALA A 94 -2.61 -0.75 12.68
CA ALA A 94 -2.50 0.59 13.23
C ALA A 94 -2.56 0.57 14.76
N ARG A 95 -3.46 -0.21 15.36
CA ARG A 95 -3.52 -0.41 16.82
C ARG A 95 -2.21 -0.96 17.38
N ALA A 96 -1.66 -2.00 16.74
CA ALA A 96 -0.42 -2.62 17.19
C ALA A 96 0.75 -1.63 17.14
N LEU A 97 0.91 -0.92 16.02
CA LEU A 97 1.96 0.09 15.85
C LEU A 97 1.81 1.27 16.83
N LEU A 98 0.59 1.78 17.03
CA LEU A 98 0.32 2.80 18.05
C LEU A 98 0.75 2.33 19.45
N GLY A 99 0.53 1.05 19.78
CA GLY A 99 0.98 0.44 21.03
C GLY A 99 2.49 0.41 21.21
N HIS A 100 3.27 0.52 20.13
CA HIS A 100 4.72 0.62 20.15
C HIS A 100 5.23 2.06 19.99
N GLY A 101 4.37 3.07 20.16
CA GLY A 101 4.74 4.47 20.04
C GLY A 101 4.92 4.95 18.60
N TRP A 102 4.41 4.23 17.60
CA TRP A 102 4.44 4.68 16.21
C TRP A 102 3.22 5.53 15.87
N ARG A 103 3.38 6.42 14.90
CA ARG A 103 2.27 7.12 14.25
C ARG A 103 1.81 6.30 13.05
N CYS A 104 0.52 6.35 12.74
CA CYS A 104 -0.04 5.68 11.59
C CYS A 104 -0.82 6.66 10.71
N LEU A 105 -0.60 6.57 9.41
CA LEU A 105 -1.33 7.28 8.37
C LEU A 105 -1.84 6.25 7.36
N VAL A 106 -3.12 6.31 7.01
CA VAL A 106 -3.66 5.55 5.88
C VAL A 106 -3.81 6.48 4.69
N MET A 107 -3.16 6.15 3.57
CA MET A 107 -3.42 6.81 2.30
C MET A 107 -4.60 6.14 1.63
N HIS A 108 -5.64 6.90 1.30
CA HIS A 108 -6.74 6.41 0.46
C HIS A 108 -6.38 6.65 -0.99
N PHE A 109 -6.44 5.60 -1.79
CA PHE A 109 -6.32 5.74 -3.24
C PHE A 109 -7.49 6.55 -3.82
N ARG A 110 -7.30 7.09 -5.03
CA ARG A 110 -8.33 7.87 -5.73
C ARG A 110 -9.67 7.12 -5.77
N GLY A 111 -10.72 7.70 -5.21
CA GLY A 111 -12.08 7.18 -5.17
C GLY A 111 -12.38 6.34 -3.93
N CYS A 112 -11.38 6.05 -3.08
CA CYS A 112 -11.55 5.27 -1.85
C CYS A 112 -11.77 6.15 -0.60
N GLY A 113 -11.54 7.46 -0.70
CA GLY A 113 -11.77 8.44 0.36
C GLY A 113 -13.24 8.80 0.62
N GLY A 114 -14.20 8.11 0.00
CA GLY A 114 -15.63 8.35 0.15
C GLY A 114 -16.21 9.45 -0.74
N ASN A 115 -15.36 10.17 -1.48
CA ASN A 115 -15.76 11.10 -2.53
C ASN A 115 -15.10 10.69 -3.85
N ALA A 116 -15.82 10.84 -4.97
CA ALA A 116 -15.24 10.67 -6.29
C ALA A 116 -14.21 11.78 -6.58
N ASN A 117 -13.07 11.38 -7.14
CA ASN A 117 -12.02 12.29 -7.58
C ASN A 117 -12.45 13.24 -8.70
N ARG A 118 -11.76 14.38 -8.83
CA ARG A 118 -12.08 15.41 -9.84
C ARG A 118 -11.74 14.96 -11.25
N LEU A 119 -10.67 14.20 -11.43
CA LEU A 119 -10.20 13.75 -12.74
C LEU A 119 -10.66 12.32 -13.07
N THR A 120 -10.51 11.94 -14.33
CA THR A 120 -10.86 10.59 -14.84
C THR A 120 -9.87 9.52 -14.37
N ARG A 121 -8.58 9.88 -14.20
CA ARG A 121 -7.51 9.03 -13.67
C ARG A 121 -7.93 8.35 -12.37
N ALA A 122 -7.82 7.03 -12.30
CA ALA A 122 -8.14 6.21 -11.13
C ALA A 122 -6.85 5.72 -10.44
N TYR A 123 -6.94 4.73 -9.57
CA TYR A 123 -5.77 4.02 -9.05
C TYR A 123 -5.70 2.62 -9.67
N HIS A 124 -4.49 2.07 -9.75
CA HIS A 124 -4.25 0.69 -10.18
C HIS A 124 -2.94 0.19 -9.55
N SER A 125 -2.58 -1.08 -9.77
CA SER A 125 -1.43 -1.74 -9.10
C SER A 125 -0.05 -1.14 -9.42
N GLY A 126 0.02 -0.27 -10.43
CA GLY A 126 1.24 0.41 -10.87
C GLY A 126 1.16 1.93 -10.76
N GLU A 127 0.11 2.46 -10.14
CA GLU A 127 -0.04 3.90 -9.94
C GLU A 127 0.75 4.34 -8.71
N ILE A 128 1.94 4.88 -8.93
CA ILE A 128 2.91 5.21 -7.87
C ILE A 128 3.04 6.70 -7.60
N GLU A 129 2.50 7.55 -8.49
CA GLU A 129 2.74 9.00 -8.46
C GLU A 129 2.04 9.67 -7.28
N ASP A 130 0.82 9.23 -6.94
CA ASP A 130 0.09 9.75 -5.78
C ASP A 130 0.83 9.43 -4.47
N PHE A 131 1.45 8.24 -4.38
CA PHE A 131 2.25 7.87 -3.21
C PHE A 131 3.55 8.68 -3.16
N ALA A 132 4.23 8.84 -4.30
CA ALA A 132 5.41 9.70 -4.40
C ALA A 132 5.12 11.15 -3.97
N PHE A 133 3.97 11.69 -4.40
CA PHE A 133 3.52 13.02 -4.02
C PHE A 133 3.28 13.14 -2.50
N LEU A 134 2.69 12.11 -1.89
CA LEU A 134 2.56 12.03 -0.43
C LEU A 134 3.94 12.03 0.26
N ILE A 135 4.90 11.24 -0.19
CA ILE A 135 6.25 11.19 0.39
C ILE A 135 6.94 12.56 0.27
N ARG A 136 6.87 13.20 -0.90
CA ARG A 136 7.40 14.55 -1.10
C ARG A 136 6.76 15.57 -0.16
N SER A 137 5.44 15.49 0.01
CA SER A 137 4.70 16.35 0.94
C SER A 137 5.12 16.11 2.39
N LEU A 138 5.27 14.84 2.80
CA LEU A 138 5.75 14.47 4.12
C LEU A 138 7.15 15.02 4.39
N ARG A 139 8.09 14.87 3.44
CA ARG A 139 9.47 15.36 3.60
C ARG A 139 9.55 16.88 3.69
N ARG A 140 8.71 17.61 2.95
CA ARG A 140 8.62 19.08 3.05
C ARG A 140 8.21 19.56 4.45
N TYR A 141 7.30 18.84 5.12
CA TYR A 141 6.75 19.25 6.42
C TYR A 141 7.39 18.55 7.61
N ARG A 142 8.06 17.41 7.41
CA ARG A 142 8.70 16.58 8.44
C ARG A 142 9.97 15.91 7.88
N PRO A 143 11.03 16.69 7.60
CA PRO A 143 12.24 16.19 6.96
C PRO A 143 12.87 15.02 7.73
N ASP A 144 12.86 15.08 9.06
CA ASP A 144 13.56 14.13 9.94
C ASP A 144 12.73 12.94 10.43
N THR A 145 11.44 12.86 10.06
CA THR A 145 10.59 11.74 10.51
C THR A 145 11.00 10.45 9.82
N ARG A 146 11.25 9.38 10.57
CA ARG A 146 11.44 8.05 9.99
C ARG A 146 10.13 7.55 9.38
N LEU A 147 10.16 7.14 8.12
CA LEU A 147 9.00 6.69 7.35
C LEU A 147 9.10 5.19 7.08
N ALA A 148 8.08 4.45 7.50
CA ALA A 148 7.85 3.11 6.99
C ALA A 148 6.60 3.08 6.12
N ALA A 149 6.53 2.12 5.21
CA ALA A 149 5.34 1.87 4.43
C ALA A 149 4.91 0.41 4.49
N VAL A 150 3.63 0.16 4.67
CA VAL A 150 3.05 -1.19 4.68
C VAL A 150 1.92 -1.25 3.67
N GLY A 151 2.07 -2.10 2.65
CA GLY A 151 1.09 -2.28 1.59
C GLY A 151 0.48 -3.67 1.57
N PHE A 152 -0.85 -3.73 1.49
CA PHE A 152 -1.60 -4.99 1.41
C PHE A 152 -2.14 -5.21 0.01
N SER A 153 -1.94 -6.40 -0.55
CA SER A 153 -2.46 -6.78 -1.87
C SER A 153 -2.10 -5.72 -2.92
N LEU A 154 -3.08 -5.11 -3.59
CA LEU A 154 -2.87 -4.00 -4.54
C LEU A 154 -2.02 -2.86 -3.96
N GLY A 155 -2.23 -2.47 -2.70
CA GLY A 155 -1.42 -1.42 -2.07
C GLY A 155 0.04 -1.84 -1.88
N GLY A 156 0.28 -3.14 -1.74
CA GLY A 156 1.63 -3.71 -1.81
C GLY A 156 2.24 -3.60 -3.20
N SER A 157 1.47 -3.80 -4.28
CA SER A 157 1.99 -3.62 -5.64
C SER A 157 2.37 -2.17 -5.91
N VAL A 158 1.56 -1.21 -5.47
CA VAL A 158 1.89 0.22 -5.54
C VAL A 158 3.18 0.51 -4.78
N LEU A 159 3.30 0.04 -3.53
CA LEU A 159 4.49 0.25 -2.71
C LEU A 159 5.75 -0.33 -3.36
N LEU A 160 5.71 -1.61 -3.76
CA LEU A 160 6.90 -2.25 -4.30
C LEU A 160 7.29 -1.66 -5.67
N ASN A 161 6.32 -1.29 -6.52
CA ASN A 161 6.62 -0.58 -7.77
C ASN A 161 7.25 0.79 -7.51
N PHE A 162 6.76 1.53 -6.52
CA PHE A 162 7.34 2.81 -6.12
C PHE A 162 8.80 2.64 -5.69
N LEU A 163 9.06 1.68 -4.79
CA LEU A 163 10.43 1.40 -4.29
C LEU A 163 11.39 0.97 -5.39
N ALA A 164 10.88 0.33 -6.45
CA ALA A 164 11.69 -0.17 -7.55
C ALA A 164 11.98 0.86 -8.65
N ARG A 165 11.16 1.90 -8.78
CA ARG A 165 11.09 2.73 -10.01
C ARG A 165 11.11 4.24 -9.77
N HIS A 166 10.83 4.71 -8.55
CA HIS A 166 10.70 6.14 -8.27
C HIS A 166 11.90 6.69 -7.49
N GLU A 167 12.34 7.92 -7.81
CA GLU A 167 13.49 8.59 -7.17
C GLU A 167 13.32 8.74 -5.64
N MET A 168 12.10 9.08 -5.20
CA MET A 168 11.72 9.21 -3.78
C MET A 168 11.75 7.88 -3.00
N ALA A 169 12.09 6.74 -3.62
CA ALA A 169 12.20 5.45 -2.93
C ALA A 169 13.19 5.48 -1.76
N GLY A 170 14.27 6.26 -1.87
CA GLY A 170 15.27 6.45 -0.81
C GLY A 170 14.75 7.15 0.44
N GLU A 171 13.53 7.68 0.40
CA GLU A 171 12.89 8.33 1.55
C GLU A 171 12.11 7.37 2.44
N ILE A 172 11.99 6.10 2.07
CA ILE A 172 11.38 5.06 2.90
C ILE A 172 12.48 4.30 3.63
N ASP A 173 12.38 4.28 4.96
CA ASP A 173 13.38 3.65 5.84
C ASP A 173 13.13 2.14 6.00
N ALA A 174 11.88 1.70 5.90
CA ALA A 174 11.51 0.27 5.88
C ALA A 174 10.18 0.04 5.16
N ALA A 175 10.03 -1.09 4.48
CA ALA A 175 8.82 -1.43 3.75
C ALA A 175 8.31 -2.85 4.02
N VAL A 176 7.00 -3.03 4.00
CA VAL A 176 6.37 -4.35 4.11
C VAL A 176 5.29 -4.54 3.05
N GLY A 177 5.40 -5.59 2.25
CA GLY A 177 4.37 -6.01 1.29
C GLY A 177 3.70 -7.31 1.75
N VAL A 178 2.38 -7.32 1.86
CA VAL A 178 1.60 -8.50 2.32
C VAL A 178 0.67 -9.00 1.22
N CYS A 179 0.76 -10.28 0.87
CA CYS A 179 -0.07 -10.92 -0.16
C CYS A 179 -0.09 -10.13 -1.48
N VAL A 180 1.06 -9.60 -1.88
CA VAL A 180 1.20 -8.72 -3.05
C VAL A 180 1.02 -9.53 -4.35
N PRO A 181 0.19 -9.08 -5.32
CA PRO A 181 0.20 -9.65 -6.65
C PRO A 181 1.46 -9.20 -7.39
N LEU A 182 2.53 -9.99 -7.22
CA LEU A 182 3.83 -9.70 -7.84
C LEU A 182 3.80 -9.82 -9.36
N CYS A 183 2.91 -10.68 -9.88
CA CYS A 183 2.55 -10.79 -11.30
C CYS A 183 1.03 -10.62 -11.45
N LEU A 184 0.59 -9.59 -12.18
CA LEU A 184 -0.83 -9.24 -12.29
C LEU A 184 -1.63 -10.20 -13.16
N ALA A 185 -1.10 -10.62 -14.32
CA ALA A 185 -1.84 -11.51 -15.23
C ALA A 185 -2.22 -12.86 -14.58
N PRO A 186 -1.29 -13.60 -13.91
CA PRO A 186 -1.66 -14.80 -13.16
C PRO A 186 -2.64 -14.54 -12.01
N ALA A 187 -2.53 -13.41 -11.32
CA ALA A 187 -3.42 -13.05 -10.20
C ALA A 187 -4.86 -12.75 -10.69
N ALA A 188 -5.00 -11.97 -11.76
CA ALA A 188 -6.28 -11.71 -12.41
C ALA A 188 -6.93 -13.02 -12.89
N LYS A 189 -6.14 -13.88 -13.55
CA LYS A 189 -6.60 -15.21 -13.99
C LYS A 189 -7.03 -16.10 -12.83
N ALA A 190 -6.39 -16.01 -11.66
CA ALA A 190 -6.80 -16.75 -10.47
C ALA A 190 -8.17 -16.30 -9.97
N LEU A 191 -8.42 -14.99 -9.91
CA LEU A 191 -9.71 -14.40 -9.51
C LEU A 191 -10.86 -14.65 -10.50
N ASP A 192 -10.53 -14.87 -11.78
CA ASP A 192 -11.51 -15.18 -12.81
C ASP A 192 -11.91 -16.66 -12.86
N ARG A 193 -11.30 -17.53 -12.03
CA ARG A 193 -11.67 -18.96 -11.93
C ARG A 193 -13.11 -19.15 -11.42
N LYS A 194 -13.73 -20.28 -11.79
CA LYS A 194 -15.12 -20.62 -11.42
C LYS A 194 -15.36 -20.60 -9.90
N GLY A 195 -14.43 -21.13 -9.10
CA GLY A 195 -14.52 -21.16 -7.62
C GLY A 195 -14.40 -19.80 -6.92
N MET A 196 -14.01 -18.73 -7.63
CA MET A 196 -13.82 -17.39 -7.07
C MET A 196 -15.03 -16.48 -7.26
N SER A 197 -16.20 -17.03 -7.60
CA SER A 197 -17.40 -16.26 -7.95
C SER A 197 -17.85 -15.29 -6.85
N LEU A 198 -17.72 -15.67 -5.58
CA LEU A 198 -18.02 -14.82 -4.43
C LEU A 198 -17.12 -13.57 -4.41
N TYR A 199 -15.80 -13.76 -4.50
CA TYR A 199 -14.82 -12.67 -4.51
C TYR A 199 -15.00 -11.78 -5.75
N ARG A 200 -15.13 -12.40 -6.92
CA ARG A 200 -15.32 -11.69 -8.19
C ARG A 200 -16.59 -10.84 -8.18
N ARG A 201 -17.73 -11.39 -7.73
CA ARG A 201 -18.98 -10.63 -7.61
C ARG A 201 -18.85 -9.45 -6.66
N HIS A 202 -18.13 -9.61 -5.55
CA HIS A 202 -17.87 -8.54 -4.60
C HIS A 202 -17.00 -7.43 -5.22
N PHE A 203 -15.77 -7.76 -5.64
CA PHE A 203 -14.80 -6.77 -6.11
C PHE A 203 -15.19 -6.12 -7.44
N ILE A 204 -15.64 -6.89 -8.44
CA ILE A 204 -16.15 -6.33 -9.70
C ILE A 204 -17.44 -5.54 -9.46
N GLY A 205 -18.25 -5.95 -8.49
CA GLY A 205 -19.40 -5.17 -8.03
C GLY A 205 -18.99 -3.77 -7.54
N ASP A 206 -18.02 -3.71 -6.64
CA ASP A 206 -17.49 -2.44 -6.10
C ASP A 206 -16.81 -1.58 -7.17
N LEU A 207 -15.95 -2.19 -7.99
CA LEU A 207 -15.26 -1.50 -9.08
C LEU A 207 -16.23 -0.90 -10.10
N ARG A 208 -17.24 -1.67 -10.54
CA ARG A 208 -18.29 -1.14 -11.43
C ARG A 208 -19.04 0.01 -10.78
N ARG A 209 -19.45 -0.12 -9.52
CA ARG A 209 -20.16 0.95 -8.80
C ARG A 209 -19.31 2.21 -8.73
N SER A 210 -18.04 2.08 -8.34
CA SER A 210 -17.10 3.19 -8.23
C SER A 210 -16.88 3.88 -9.57
N ALA A 211 -16.64 3.12 -10.65
CA ALA A 211 -16.47 3.66 -11.99
C ALA A 211 -17.75 4.34 -12.52
N ILE A 212 -18.92 3.71 -12.36
CA ILE A 212 -20.20 4.31 -12.76
C ILE A 212 -20.45 5.61 -11.98
N ASP A 213 -20.25 5.60 -10.66
CA ASP A 213 -20.47 6.79 -9.82
C ASP A 213 -19.56 7.95 -10.23
N LYS A 214 -18.28 7.66 -10.51
CA LYS A 214 -17.30 8.64 -10.99
C LYS A 214 -17.74 9.36 -12.26
N PHE A 215 -18.39 8.65 -13.18
CA PHE A 215 -18.85 9.18 -14.46
C PHE A 215 -20.33 9.59 -14.48
N ARG A 216 -21.03 9.62 -13.34
CA ARG A 216 -22.45 10.05 -13.29
C ARG A 216 -22.66 11.50 -13.73
N ARG A 217 -21.70 12.38 -13.45
CA ARG A 217 -21.82 13.83 -13.65
C ARG A 217 -20.76 14.40 -14.57
N ARG A 218 -20.12 13.57 -15.39
CA ARG A 218 -19.08 13.98 -16.34
C ARG A 218 -19.05 13.04 -17.55
N PRO A 219 -18.54 13.48 -18.71
CA PRO A 219 -18.34 12.60 -19.84
C PRO A 219 -17.50 11.37 -19.48
N ALA A 220 -17.97 10.19 -19.89
CA ALA A 220 -17.26 8.94 -19.70
C ALA A 220 -16.42 8.64 -20.95
N PRO A 221 -15.08 8.49 -20.83
CA PRO A 221 -14.25 8.03 -21.94
C PRO A 221 -14.33 6.50 -22.13
N ILE A 222 -15.35 5.85 -21.55
CA ILE A 222 -15.55 4.40 -21.50
C ILE A 222 -17.03 4.08 -21.75
N ASP A 223 -17.30 2.89 -22.29
CA ASP A 223 -18.66 2.41 -22.50
C ASP A 223 -19.30 1.96 -21.17
N LEU A 224 -20.18 2.81 -20.62
CA LEU A 224 -20.87 2.56 -19.36
C LEU A 224 -21.88 1.40 -19.45
N ASP A 225 -22.46 1.13 -20.63
CA ASP A 225 -23.40 0.02 -20.81
C ASP A 225 -22.68 -1.32 -20.81
N ARG A 226 -21.53 -1.38 -21.48
CA ARG A 226 -20.63 -2.54 -21.38
C ARG A 226 -20.11 -2.71 -19.96
N LEU A 227 -19.74 -1.62 -19.27
CA LEU A 227 -19.26 -1.66 -17.88
C LEU A 227 -20.27 -2.31 -16.94
N ARG A 228 -21.57 -2.02 -17.08
CA ARG A 228 -22.64 -2.65 -16.27
C ARG A 228 -22.62 -4.18 -16.37
N ARG A 229 -22.25 -4.71 -17.54
CA ARG A 229 -22.24 -6.14 -17.85
C ARG A 229 -20.93 -6.86 -17.51
N VAL A 230 -19.85 -6.13 -17.22
CA VAL A 230 -18.54 -6.71 -16.87
C VAL A 230 -18.66 -7.68 -15.67
N ARG A 231 -18.01 -8.83 -15.80
CA ARG A 231 -18.00 -9.88 -14.76
C ARG A 231 -16.60 -10.32 -14.38
N LEU A 232 -15.60 -10.11 -15.24
CA LEU A 232 -14.22 -10.56 -15.03
C LEU A 232 -13.28 -9.38 -14.76
N PHE A 233 -12.17 -9.66 -14.10
CA PHE A 233 -11.12 -8.66 -13.87
C PHE A 233 -10.47 -8.23 -15.17
N HIS A 234 -10.14 -9.18 -16.05
CA HIS A 234 -9.56 -8.85 -17.36
C HIS A 234 -10.48 -7.92 -18.17
N GLU A 235 -11.78 -8.19 -18.18
CA GLU A 235 -12.78 -7.34 -18.86
C GLU A 235 -12.83 -5.92 -18.27
N PHE A 236 -12.83 -5.81 -16.94
CA PHE A 236 -12.82 -4.52 -16.26
C PHE A 236 -11.55 -3.74 -16.59
N ASP A 237 -10.40 -4.39 -16.47
CA ASP A 237 -9.12 -3.76 -16.73
C ASP A 237 -8.98 -3.34 -18.18
N ASN A 238 -9.49 -4.13 -19.12
CA ASN A 238 -9.44 -3.78 -20.53
C ASN A 238 -10.37 -2.62 -20.89
N LEU A 239 -11.55 -2.54 -20.25
CA LEU A 239 -12.56 -1.52 -20.53
C LEU A 239 -12.32 -0.21 -19.77
N VAL A 240 -11.72 -0.28 -18.59
CA VAL A 240 -11.61 0.85 -17.65
C VAL A 240 -10.15 1.17 -17.35
N THR A 241 -9.42 0.25 -16.72
CA THR A 241 -8.05 0.53 -16.24
C THR A 241 -7.11 0.90 -17.38
N ALA A 242 -7.11 0.13 -18.47
CA ALA A 242 -6.24 0.36 -19.60
C ALA A 242 -6.48 1.72 -20.28
N PRO A 243 -7.70 2.04 -20.76
CA PRO A 243 -7.95 3.31 -21.45
C PRO A 243 -7.81 4.54 -20.54
N LEU A 244 -8.18 4.46 -19.25
CA LEU A 244 -8.05 5.60 -18.34
C LEU A 244 -6.59 5.96 -18.01
N HIS A 245 -5.65 5.05 -18.27
CA HIS A 245 -4.24 5.17 -17.90
C HIS A 245 -3.30 5.05 -19.09
N GLY A 246 -3.82 5.10 -20.33
CA GLY A 246 -3.00 5.08 -21.54
C GLY A 246 -2.35 3.74 -21.86
N PHE A 247 -2.81 2.64 -21.28
CA PHE A 247 -2.37 1.30 -21.68
C PHE A 247 -3.14 0.84 -22.92
N ARG A 248 -2.47 0.10 -23.82
CA ARG A 248 -3.09 -0.47 -25.02
C ARG A 248 -4.27 -1.40 -24.72
N ASN A 249 -4.15 -2.22 -23.68
CA ASN A 249 -5.14 -3.20 -23.24
C ASN A 249 -4.79 -3.72 -21.83
N ALA A 250 -5.60 -4.63 -21.28
CA ALA A 250 -5.35 -5.24 -19.97
C ALA A 250 -4.01 -5.96 -19.87
N ASP A 251 -3.58 -6.68 -20.91
CA ASP A 251 -2.34 -7.45 -20.87
C ASP A 251 -1.11 -6.54 -20.82
N HIS A 252 -1.12 -5.43 -21.58
CA HIS A 252 -0.10 -4.39 -21.51
C HIS A 252 -0.07 -3.74 -20.12
N TYR A 253 -1.23 -3.47 -19.52
CA TYR A 253 -1.31 -3.01 -18.14
C TYR A 253 -0.68 -4.03 -17.17
N TYR A 254 -1.01 -5.32 -17.31
CA TYR A 254 -0.48 -6.37 -16.44
C TYR A 254 1.03 -6.53 -16.53
N GLU A 255 1.58 -6.47 -17.74
CA GLU A 255 3.03 -6.47 -17.96
C GLU A 255 3.68 -5.24 -17.32
N ALA A 256 3.18 -4.04 -17.64
CA ALA A 256 3.76 -2.78 -17.21
C ALA A 256 3.70 -2.55 -15.69
N ALA A 257 2.64 -3.02 -15.02
CA ALA A 257 2.41 -2.79 -13.59
C ALA A 257 2.80 -3.98 -12.69
N SER A 258 3.26 -5.10 -13.25
CA SER A 258 3.80 -6.21 -12.45
C SER A 258 5.17 -5.84 -11.86
N VAL A 259 5.35 -6.07 -10.57
CA VAL A 259 6.58 -5.66 -9.87
C VAL A 259 7.66 -6.73 -9.82
N ARG A 260 7.31 -8.01 -10.01
CA ARG A 260 8.28 -9.13 -9.91
C ARG A 260 9.57 -8.90 -10.71
N PRO A 261 9.54 -8.45 -11.98
CA PRO A 261 10.76 -8.24 -12.77
C PRO A 261 11.68 -7.17 -12.19
N HIS A 262 11.19 -6.33 -11.27
CA HIS A 262 11.90 -5.19 -10.71
C HIS A 262 12.31 -5.38 -9.24
N LEU A 263 12.06 -6.55 -8.64
CA LEU A 263 12.39 -6.81 -7.23
C LEU A 263 13.89 -6.68 -6.93
N HIS A 264 14.76 -6.99 -7.89
CA HIS A 264 16.21 -6.81 -7.79
C HIS A 264 16.66 -5.34 -7.61
N ARG A 265 15.77 -4.36 -7.87
CA ARG A 265 16.07 -2.93 -7.79
C ARG A 265 15.80 -2.31 -6.42
N LEU A 266 15.08 -3.01 -5.54
CA LEU A 266 14.73 -2.48 -4.21
C LEU A 266 15.98 -2.29 -3.37
N ARG A 267 16.17 -1.11 -2.81
CA ARG A 267 17.30 -0.79 -1.91
C ARG A 267 16.90 -0.66 -0.44
N CYS A 268 15.66 -0.24 -0.19
CA CYS A 268 15.08 -0.14 1.16
C CYS A 268 14.92 -1.54 1.79
N PRO A 269 15.26 -1.73 3.08
CA PRO A 269 14.92 -2.95 3.82
C PRO A 269 13.42 -3.27 3.67
N THR A 270 13.13 -4.41 3.04
CA THR A 270 11.77 -4.77 2.64
C THR A 270 11.42 -6.18 3.09
N LEU A 271 10.32 -6.34 3.82
CA LEU A 271 9.73 -7.65 4.13
C LEU A 271 8.58 -7.94 3.17
N ILE A 272 8.63 -9.08 2.47
CA ILE A 272 7.50 -9.57 1.67
C ILE A 272 6.93 -10.81 2.36
N LEU A 273 5.66 -10.72 2.75
CA LEU A 273 4.90 -11.80 3.40
C LEU A 273 3.88 -12.39 2.42
N HIS A 274 3.89 -13.72 2.27
CA HIS A 274 2.97 -14.42 1.38
C HIS A 274 2.52 -15.77 1.95
N ALA A 275 1.35 -16.25 1.52
CA ALA A 275 0.86 -17.59 1.81
C ALA A 275 0.80 -18.42 0.52
N LEU A 276 1.26 -19.67 0.53
CA LEU A 276 1.19 -20.55 -0.63
C LEU A 276 -0.25 -20.92 -1.00
N ASP A 277 -1.14 -20.97 -0.01
CA ASP A 277 -2.56 -21.22 -0.18
C ASP A 277 -3.39 -19.95 -0.45
N ASP A 278 -2.77 -18.80 -0.72
CA ASP A 278 -3.49 -17.57 -1.04
C ASP A 278 -4.43 -17.79 -2.25
N PRO A 279 -5.76 -17.66 -2.07
CA PRO A 279 -6.72 -17.98 -3.12
C PRO A 279 -6.69 -17.02 -4.32
N PHE A 280 -6.07 -15.85 -4.16
CA PHE A 280 -6.00 -14.83 -5.22
C PHE A 280 -4.71 -14.94 -6.03
N MET A 281 -3.81 -15.83 -5.61
CA MET A 281 -2.50 -16.01 -6.20
C MET A 281 -2.34 -17.44 -6.67
N THR A 282 -1.22 -17.70 -7.33
CA THR A 282 -0.79 -19.04 -7.69
C THR A 282 0.66 -19.21 -7.27
N PRO A 283 1.14 -20.42 -6.98
CA PRO A 283 2.55 -20.63 -6.65
C PRO A 283 3.52 -20.05 -7.69
N ALA A 284 3.07 -19.93 -8.94
CA ALA A 284 3.84 -19.32 -10.02
C ALA A 284 4.16 -17.82 -9.79
N VAL A 285 3.47 -17.10 -8.90
CA VAL A 285 3.78 -15.69 -8.60
C VAL A 285 4.93 -15.53 -7.61
N VAL A 286 5.32 -16.61 -6.93
CA VAL A 286 6.41 -16.59 -5.95
C VAL A 286 7.74 -16.34 -6.68
N PRO A 287 8.50 -15.31 -6.30
CA PRO A 287 9.79 -15.01 -6.91
C PRO A 287 10.85 -16.01 -6.44
N LYS A 288 11.75 -16.35 -7.35
CA LYS A 288 12.94 -17.16 -7.06
C LYS A 288 13.98 -16.29 -6.35
N ALA A 289 14.88 -16.93 -5.61
CA ALA A 289 15.88 -16.22 -4.80
C ALA A 289 16.75 -15.23 -5.61
N HIS A 290 17.12 -15.58 -6.85
CA HIS A 290 17.93 -14.70 -7.71
C HIS A 290 17.18 -13.48 -8.24
N GLU A 291 15.84 -13.44 -8.14
CA GLU A 291 15.03 -12.29 -8.55
C GLU A 291 14.97 -11.20 -7.46
N LEU A 292 15.44 -11.52 -6.24
CA LEU A 292 15.34 -10.66 -5.07
C LEU A 292 16.62 -9.85 -4.86
N SER A 293 16.44 -8.58 -4.49
CA SER A 293 17.53 -7.76 -3.94
C SER A 293 17.97 -8.29 -2.55
N PRO A 294 19.24 -8.10 -2.15
CA PRO A 294 19.70 -8.38 -0.79
C PRO A 294 18.91 -7.64 0.31
N SER A 295 18.28 -6.51 -0.02
CA SER A 295 17.43 -5.76 0.92
C SER A 295 16.06 -6.41 1.14
N ILE A 296 15.72 -7.49 0.44
CA ILE A 296 14.43 -8.17 0.54
C ILE A 296 14.52 -9.41 1.41
N ARG A 297 13.73 -9.44 2.48
CA ARG A 297 13.40 -10.65 3.22
C ARG A 297 12.05 -11.18 2.71
N LEU A 298 12.08 -12.32 2.02
CA LEU A 298 10.87 -13.03 1.60
C LEU A 298 10.52 -14.15 2.59
N GLU A 299 9.34 -14.04 3.19
CA GLU A 299 8.74 -15.06 4.05
C GLU A 299 7.48 -15.62 3.43
N ILE A 300 7.46 -16.93 3.29
CA ILE A 300 6.35 -17.66 2.71
C ILE A 300 5.86 -18.64 3.76
N SER A 301 4.57 -18.57 4.07
CA SER A 301 3.90 -19.57 4.90
C SER A 301 3.15 -20.58 4.01
N PRO A 302 3.10 -21.87 4.38
CA PRO A 302 2.25 -22.84 3.69
C PRO A 302 0.76 -22.45 3.71
N HIS A 303 0.32 -21.82 4.80
CA HIS A 303 -1.07 -21.45 5.04
C HIS A 303 -1.19 -20.00 5.47
N GLY A 304 -2.34 -19.40 5.20
CA GLY A 304 -2.63 -18.05 5.65
C GLY A 304 -3.75 -17.37 4.87
N GLY A 305 -4.14 -17.93 3.71
CA GLY A 305 -5.10 -17.30 2.81
C GLY A 305 -4.64 -15.91 2.33
N HIS A 306 -5.57 -15.13 1.79
CA HIS A 306 -5.29 -13.76 1.37
C HIS A 306 -5.43 -12.81 2.56
N ILE A 307 -4.31 -12.41 3.17
CA ILE A 307 -4.26 -11.52 4.34
C ILE A 307 -5.04 -12.12 5.55
N GLY A 308 -5.13 -13.45 5.64
CA GLY A 308 -5.79 -14.13 6.74
C GLY A 308 -4.87 -14.20 7.96
N PHE A 309 -3.81 -15.02 7.87
CA PHE A 309 -2.78 -15.22 8.89
C PHE A 309 -3.34 -15.23 10.33
N VAL A 310 -4.44 -15.96 10.52
CA VAL A 310 -5.16 -16.08 11.79
C VAL A 310 -4.63 -17.28 12.57
N GLU A 311 -4.18 -17.01 13.79
CA GLU A 311 -3.70 -17.97 14.77
C GLU A 311 -4.68 -18.11 15.94
N GLY A 312 -4.44 -19.11 16.78
CA GLY A 312 -5.12 -19.26 18.06
C GLY A 312 -5.72 -20.64 18.25
N LYS A 313 -5.71 -21.11 19.49
CA LYS A 313 -6.23 -22.43 19.86
C LYS A 313 -7.74 -22.44 20.13
N THR A 314 -8.32 -21.27 20.38
CA THR A 314 -9.73 -21.13 20.79
C THR A 314 -10.46 -20.20 19.80
N PRO A 315 -11.59 -20.64 19.23
CA PRO A 315 -12.47 -19.77 18.45
C PRO A 315 -12.78 -18.47 19.19
N TRP A 316 -12.89 -17.35 18.47
CA TRP A 316 -13.19 -16.00 19.01
C TRP A 316 -12.12 -15.38 19.92
N ARG A 317 -11.06 -16.13 20.28
CA ARG A 317 -9.81 -15.61 20.88
C ARG A 317 -8.66 -15.72 19.88
N ALA A 318 -8.96 -15.43 18.62
CA ALA A 318 -8.00 -15.47 17.54
C ALA A 318 -6.93 -14.38 17.70
N ARG A 319 -5.69 -14.72 17.33
CA ARG A 319 -4.58 -13.78 17.16
C ARG A 319 -4.34 -13.56 15.67
N TYR A 320 -3.87 -12.37 15.33
CA TYR A 320 -3.61 -12.00 13.93
C TYR A 320 -2.11 -11.83 13.78
N TRP A 321 -1.44 -12.83 13.23
CA TRP A 321 0.03 -12.91 13.22
C TRP A 321 0.69 -11.73 12.51
N LEU A 322 0.06 -11.20 11.46
CA LEU A 322 0.53 -9.98 10.78
C LEU A 322 0.61 -8.75 11.71
N GLU A 323 -0.24 -8.67 12.74
CA GLU A 323 -0.23 -7.56 13.72
C GLU A 323 0.92 -7.67 14.72
N ASP A 324 1.69 -8.75 14.69
CA ASP A 324 2.87 -8.99 15.53
C ASP A 324 4.14 -9.02 14.67
N ARG A 325 4.12 -9.77 13.57
CA ARG A 325 5.26 -9.91 12.65
C ARG A 325 5.66 -8.59 11.99
N ILE A 326 4.69 -7.78 11.55
CA ILE A 326 4.96 -6.51 10.87
C ILE A 326 5.58 -5.50 11.83
N PRO A 327 5.00 -5.20 13.02
CA PRO A 327 5.65 -4.35 14.00
C PRO A 327 7.05 -4.84 14.39
N ARG A 328 7.24 -6.14 14.59
CA ARG A 328 8.56 -6.70 14.90
C ARG A 328 9.61 -6.32 13.87
N PHE A 329 9.35 -6.55 12.58
CA PHE A 329 10.27 -6.17 11.51
C PHE A 329 10.55 -4.66 11.47
N LEU A 330 9.50 -3.85 11.62
CA LEU A 330 9.62 -2.40 11.58
C LEU A 330 10.43 -1.86 12.78
N LEU A 331 10.23 -2.41 13.97
CA LEU A 331 10.99 -2.09 15.18
C LEU A 331 12.45 -2.53 15.08
N GLU A 332 12.72 -3.73 14.55
CA GLU A 332 14.08 -4.22 14.29
C GLU A 332 14.83 -3.31 13.30
N THR A 333 14.12 -2.69 12.35
CA THR A 333 14.74 -1.90 11.27
C THR A 333 14.85 -0.40 11.61
N ILE A 334 13.85 0.17 12.29
CA ILE A 334 13.75 1.61 12.55
C ILE A 334 13.86 1.97 14.04
N GLY A 335 13.54 1.06 14.95
CA GLY A 335 13.47 1.31 16.39
C GLY A 335 12.07 1.74 16.89
N SER A 336 11.92 1.80 18.21
CA SER A 336 10.76 2.41 18.89
C SER A 336 11.04 3.89 19.19
N ALA A 337 10.00 4.64 19.56
CA ALA A 337 10.13 6.03 19.97
C ALA A 337 11.02 6.24 21.21
N ASP A 338 11.25 5.19 22.01
CA ASP A 338 11.89 5.27 23.33
C ASP A 338 13.34 4.72 23.33
N GLY A 339 14.01 4.61 22.17
CA GLY A 339 15.34 3.98 22.07
C GLY A 339 16.35 4.72 21.20
N ASP A 340 17.29 5.38 21.88
CA ASP A 340 18.61 5.85 21.46
C ASP A 340 18.76 7.25 20.79
N PRO A 341 19.25 8.27 21.54
CA PRO A 341 19.66 9.58 21.00
C PRO A 341 20.88 9.54 20.06
N SER A 342 21.52 8.38 19.86
CA SER A 342 22.79 8.27 19.11
C SER A 342 22.65 8.11 17.59
N ALA A 343 21.44 7.96 17.05
CA ALA A 343 21.21 7.93 15.60
C ALA A 343 21.29 9.35 14.99
N GLN A 344 22.51 9.89 14.96
CA GLN A 344 22.84 11.22 14.46
C GLN A 344 22.61 11.33 12.94
N SER A 345 21.90 12.40 12.58
CA SER A 345 21.91 13.16 11.31
C SER A 345 22.07 12.41 9.99
N ARG A 346 21.01 12.47 9.16
CA ARG A 346 21.17 12.41 7.70
C ARG A 346 22.03 13.59 7.24
N PRO A 347 23.03 13.40 6.35
CA PRO A 347 23.69 14.54 5.71
C PRO A 347 22.66 15.27 4.86
N ALA A 348 22.54 16.59 5.07
CA ALA A 348 21.73 17.45 4.24
C ALA A 348 22.29 17.44 2.82
N ILE A 349 21.48 17.01 1.84
CA ILE A 349 21.77 17.25 0.43
C ILE A 349 21.46 18.72 0.17
N GLY A 350 22.50 19.55 0.18
CA GLY A 350 22.40 20.96 -0.17
C GLY A 350 22.10 21.14 -1.66
N PRO A 351 21.35 22.18 -2.05
CA PRO A 351 21.18 22.54 -3.45
C PRO A 351 22.43 23.30 -3.90
N ASP A 352 23.21 22.73 -4.82
CA ASP A 352 24.29 23.44 -5.47
C ASP A 352 24.02 23.53 -6.97
N LEU A 353 23.23 24.54 -7.36
CA LEU A 353 23.15 25.06 -8.72
C LEU A 353 22.72 26.53 -8.66
N ALA A 354 23.66 27.44 -8.36
CA ALA A 354 23.56 28.85 -8.76
C ALA A 354 24.92 29.57 -8.70
N GLY A 355 25.40 30.02 -9.86
CA GLY A 355 26.50 30.98 -10.02
C GLY A 355 27.82 30.34 -10.47
N LYS A 356 28.55 30.85 -11.48
CA LYS A 356 28.57 32.15 -12.13
C LYS A 356 29.15 31.96 -13.53
N ALA A 357 28.52 32.57 -14.53
CA ALA A 357 29.18 32.95 -15.78
C ALA A 357 29.37 34.46 -15.70
N GLU A 358 30.60 34.91 -15.50
CA GLU A 358 31.01 36.29 -15.76
C GLU A 358 32.54 36.41 -15.69
N GLY A 359 33.12 36.99 -16.75
CA GLY A 359 34.37 37.75 -16.68
C GLY A 359 35.68 37.01 -16.94
N ALA A 360 35.96 36.65 -18.20
CA ALA A 360 37.33 36.48 -18.67
C ALA A 360 37.74 37.72 -19.48
N GLY A 361 38.36 38.69 -18.80
CA GLY A 361 39.16 39.74 -19.41
C GLY A 361 40.58 39.60 -18.90
N ILE A 362 41.50 39.12 -19.75
CA ILE A 362 42.95 39.27 -19.57
C ILE A 362 43.57 39.47 -20.96
N GLU A 363 43.96 40.72 -21.23
CA GLU A 363 45.08 41.03 -22.11
C GLU A 363 46.38 40.47 -21.51
N LYS A 364 47.19 39.81 -22.35
CA LYS A 364 48.66 39.96 -22.45
C LYS A 364 49.19 38.94 -23.47
N GLY A 365 49.86 39.45 -24.50
CA GLY A 365 50.60 38.65 -25.50
C GLY A 365 50.34 39.14 -26.91
#